data_AF-A0A9E0WDE6-F1
#
_entry.id   AF-A0A9E0WDE6-F1
#
_cell.length_a   1.000
_cell.length_b   1.000
_cell.length_c   1.000
_cell.angle_alpha   90.00
_cell.angle_beta   90.00
_cell.angle_gamma   90.00
#
_symmetry.space_group_name_H-M   'P 1'
#
loop_
_entity.id
_entity.type
_entity.pdbx_description
1 polymer ?
#
loop_
_entity_poly.entity_id
_entity_poly.type
_entity_poly.pdbx_seq_one_letter_code
_entity_poly.pdbx_strand_id
1 'polypeptide(L)' 'SVQGDRDPGYGSTSKMLAEAAMCLLVNPDLASGGLWTPAAAMGDALMARLQDHAGLTFQIEKG' A
#
# COMPACT_ATOMS: atom_id res chain seq x y z
N SER A 1 -6.43 -6.97 -11.46
CA SER A 1 -5.93 -7.99 -10.53
C SER A 1 -4.90 -7.41 -9.57
N VAL A 2 -4.75 -8.05 -8.41
CA VAL A 2 -3.67 -7.82 -7.44
C VAL A 2 -2.97 -9.15 -7.18
N GLN A 3 -1.64 -9.14 -7.20
CA GLN A 3 -0.80 -10.34 -7.02
C GLN A 3 0.24 -10.08 -5.93
N GLY A 4 0.65 -11.12 -5.20
CA GLY A 4 1.65 -11.04 -4.13
C GLY A 4 2.51 -12.31 -4.07
N ASP A 5 3.72 -12.18 -3.50
CA ASP A 5 4.74 -13.24 -3.42
C ASP A 5 4.56 -14.24 -2.25
N ARG A 6 3.60 -13.97 -1.36
CA ARG A 6 3.35 -14.74 -0.13
C ARG A 6 1.89 -15.10 0.01
N ASP A 7 1.59 -15.89 1.04
CA ASP A 7 0.22 -16.23 1.37
C ASP A 7 -0.64 -14.95 1.45
N PRO A 8 -1.84 -14.97 0.84
CA PRO A 8 -2.69 -13.78 0.77
C PRO A 8 -3.25 -13.38 2.14
N GLY A 9 -3.17 -14.25 3.17
CA GLY A 9 -3.72 -14.01 4.50
C GLY A 9 -2.78 -13.21 5.39
N TYR A 10 -1.58 -13.73 5.69
CA TYR A 10 -0.65 -13.12 6.65
C TYR A 10 0.50 -12.37 5.98
N GLY A 11 1.16 -12.99 5.00
CA GLY A 11 2.34 -12.41 4.38
C GLY A 11 2.07 -11.09 3.67
N SER A 12 1.03 -11.05 2.83
CA SER A 12 0.69 -9.85 2.05
C SER A 12 0.04 -8.76 2.93
N THR A 13 -0.89 -9.13 3.81
CA THR A 13 -1.57 -8.18 4.71
C THR A 13 -0.60 -7.49 5.67
N SER A 14 0.32 -8.24 6.30
CA SER A 14 1.30 -7.65 7.22
C SER A 14 2.26 -6.71 6.50
N LYS A 15 2.67 -7.04 5.27
CA LYS A 15 3.49 -6.14 4.45
C LYS A 15 2.72 -4.88 4.06
N MET A 16 1.44 -4.98 3.72
CA MET A 16 0.61 -3.80 3.42
C MET A 16 0.52 -2.84 4.61
N LEU A 17 0.33 -3.36 5.82
CA LEU A 17 0.31 -2.55 7.04
C LEU A 17 1.65 -1.88 7.33
N ALA A 18 2.75 -2.63 7.21
CA ALA A 18 4.10 -2.10 7.43
C ALA A 18 4.43 -0.99 6.41
N GLU A 19 4.13 -1.21 5.13
CA GLU A 19 4.38 -0.22 4.09
C GLU A 19 3.47 1.01 4.20
N ALA A 20 2.22 0.87 4.68
CA ALA A 20 1.36 2.01 4.99
C ALA A 20 1.95 2.87 6.11
N ALA A 21 2.45 2.26 7.18
CA ALA A 21 3.11 2.99 8.27
C ALA A 21 4.37 3.71 7.77
N MET A 22 5.20 3.03 6.97
CA MET A 22 6.39 3.64 6.38
C MET A 22 6.05 4.76 5.40
N CYS A 23 4.97 4.62 4.62
CA CYS A 23 4.51 5.65 3.69
C CYS A 23 4.16 6.96 4.41
N LEU A 24 3.44 6.87 5.54
CA LEU A 24 3.13 8.04 6.37
C LEU A 24 4.38 8.62 7.02
N LEU A 25 5.29 7.76 7.53
CA LEU A 25 6.52 8.21 8.19
C LEU A 25 7.43 9.02 7.26
N VAL A 26 7.62 8.57 6.03
CA VAL A 26 8.54 9.22 5.08
C VAL A 26 7.88 10.35 4.28
N ASN A 27 6.55 10.46 4.33
CA ASN A 27 5.80 11.52 3.66
C ASN A 27 4.77 12.16 4.64
N PRO A 28 5.22 12.98 5.60
CA PRO A 28 4.37 13.53 6.66
C PRO A 28 3.26 14.45 6.14
N ASP A 29 3.42 15.00 4.94
CA ASP A 29 2.47 15.94 4.33
C ASP A 29 1.33 15.26 3.55
N LEU A 30 1.34 13.91 3.43
CA LEU A 30 0.34 13.16 2.67
C LEU A 30 -1.07 13.23 3.26
N ALA A 31 -1.17 13.41 4.58
CA ALA A 31 -2.45 13.51 5.25
C ALA A 31 -2.35 14.49 6.42
N SER A 32 -3.37 15.33 6.56
CA SER A 32 -3.59 16.05 7.81
C SER A 32 -4.10 15.09 8.89
N GLY A 33 -4.12 15.54 10.15
CA GLY A 33 -4.76 14.78 11.22
C GLY A 33 -6.20 14.39 10.90
N GLY A 34 -6.67 13.28 11.48
CA GLY A 34 -8.02 12.75 11.26
C GLY A 34 -8.03 11.25 10.98
N LEU A 35 -9.16 10.77 10.45
CA LEU A 35 -9.36 9.38 10.04
C LEU A 35 -9.46 9.31 8.51
N TRP A 36 -8.55 8.58 7.90
CA TRP A 36 -8.46 8.46 6.45
C TRP A 36 -8.52 7.00 6.01
N THR A 37 -9.04 6.78 4.80
CA THR A 37 -8.78 5.53 4.10
C THR A 37 -7.38 5.57 3.46
N PRO A 38 -6.70 4.43 3.30
CA PRO A 38 -5.35 4.40 2.69
C PRO A 38 -5.31 5.04 1.29
N ALA A 39 -6.36 4.84 0.49
CA ALA A 39 -6.46 5.43 -0.84
C ALA A 39 -6.54 6.96 -0.79
N ALA A 40 -7.30 7.52 0.14
CA ALA A 40 -7.45 8.97 0.27
C ALA A 40 -6.20 9.66 0.85
N ALA A 41 -5.49 9.01 1.78
CA ALA A 41 -4.30 9.56 2.40
C ALA A 41 -3.03 9.35 1.57
N MET A 42 -2.82 8.16 0.99
CA MET A 42 -1.51 7.79 0.43
C MET A 42 -1.55 7.46 -1.06
N GLY A 43 -2.69 6.99 -1.59
CA GLY A 43 -2.89 6.75 -3.02
C GLY A 43 -1.71 6.08 -3.73
N ASP A 44 -1.20 6.76 -4.76
CA ASP A 44 -0.09 6.28 -5.60
C ASP A 44 1.22 6.08 -4.82
N ALA A 45 1.46 6.87 -3.77
CA ALA A 45 2.67 6.73 -2.95
C ALA A 45 2.70 5.38 -2.24
N LEU A 46 1.55 4.91 -1.72
CA LEU A 46 1.47 3.58 -1.12
C LEU A 46 1.55 2.49 -2.20
N MET A 47 0.91 2.65 -3.36
CA MET A 47 1.02 1.65 -4.44
C MET A 47 2.47 1.44 -4.87
N ALA A 48 3.23 2.51 -5.07
CA ALA A 48 4.65 2.44 -5.46
C ALA A 48 5.47 1.66 -4.42
N ARG A 49 5.30 1.97 -3.12
CA ARG A 49 5.98 1.24 -2.04
C ARG A 49 5.62 -0.24 -2.00
N LEU A 50 4.36 -0.58 -2.22
CA LEU A 50 3.92 -1.97 -2.21
C LEU A 50 4.54 -2.76 -3.37
N GLN A 51 4.74 -2.12 -4.52
CA GLN A 51 5.46 -2.72 -5.64
C GLN A 51 6.95 -2.88 -5.34
N ASP A 52 7.59 -1.83 -4.84
CA ASP A 52 9.04 -1.79 -4.66
C ASP A 52 9.55 -2.60 -3.45
N HIS A 53 8.73 -2.74 -2.41
CA HIS A 53 9.20 -3.25 -1.10
C HIS A 53 8.37 -4.42 -0.56
N ALA A 54 7.11 -4.57 -1.00
CA ALA A 54 6.25 -5.65 -0.52
C ALA A 54 6.08 -6.79 -1.54
N GLY A 55 6.54 -6.63 -2.78
CA GLY A 55 6.40 -7.66 -3.82
C GLY A 55 4.96 -7.81 -4.31
N LEU A 56 4.15 -6.75 -4.19
CA LEU A 56 2.80 -6.70 -4.74
C LEU A 56 2.85 -6.18 -6.18
N THR A 57 1.97 -6.67 -7.04
CA THR A 57 1.79 -6.13 -8.40
C THR A 57 0.33 -5.80 -8.64
N PHE A 58 0.09 -4.65 -9.27
CA PHE A 58 -1.23 -4.15 -9.61
C PHE A 58 -1.39 -4.09 -11.13
N GLN A 59 -2.49 -4.62 -11.65
CA GLN A 59 -2.84 -4.55 -13.07
C GLN A 59 -4.30 -4.18 -13.23
N ILE A 60 -4.58 -3.25 -14.15
CA ILE A 60 -5.95 -2.91 -14.55
C ILE A 60 -6.47 -4.04 -15.44
N GLU A 61 -7.57 -4.65 -15.05
CA GLU A 61 -8.25 -5.63 -15.90
C GLU A 61 -9.10 -4.91 -16.94
N LYS A 62 -9.00 -5.36 -18.19
CA LYS A 62 -9.95 -4.99 -19.23
C LYS A 62 -11.17 -5.89 -19.06
N GLY A 63 -12.29 -5.27 -18.67
CA GLY A 63 -13.60 -5.92 -18.69
C GLY A 63 -14.07 -6.23 -20.10
#